data_AF-A0A846E8Z6-F1
#
_entry.id   AF-A0A846E8Z6-F1
#
_cell.length_a   1.000
_cell.length_b   1.000
_cell.length_c   1.000
_cell.angle_alpha   90.00
_cell.angle_beta   90.00
_cell.angle_gamma   90.00
#
_symmetry.space_group_name_H-M   'P 1'
#
loop_
_entity.id
_entity.type
_entity.pdbx_description
1 polymer ?
#
loop_
_entity_poly.entity_id
_entity_poly.type
_entity_poly.pdbx_seq_one_letter_code
_entity_poly.pdbx_strand_id
1 'polypeptide(L)'
;MGLDSSKRRQAPQPVFVLHSSASFAQQHLEDEDLQPAGQYLLNCAAKQLRSPWLVTPEFMQVHRWRYAFPQQPLSEDYLFAKPLKLVCCGDWCGGNLVESALQSGLSAATELRSSILPV
;
A
#
# COMPACT_ATOMS: atom_id res chain seq x y z
N MET A 1 -1.99 8.70 10.44
CA MET A 1 -1.99 7.71 11.54
C MET A 1 -3.37 7.11 11.65
N GLY A 2 -3.47 5.80 11.79
CA GLY A 2 -4.71 5.11 12.15
C GLY A 2 -4.60 4.47 13.53
N LEU A 3 -5.66 4.52 14.33
CA LEU A 3 -5.82 3.69 15.53
C LEU A 3 -6.35 2.32 15.09
N ASP A 4 -5.47 1.38 14.79
CA ASP A 4 -5.84 0.06 14.27
C ASP A 4 -6.65 -0.75 15.29
N SER A 5 -6.32 -0.62 16.56
CA SER A 5 -7.05 -1.29 17.65
C SER A 5 -8.52 -0.88 17.72
N SER A 6 -8.93 0.26 17.15
CA SER A 6 -10.34 0.67 17.09
C SER A 6 -11.22 -0.23 16.22
N LYS A 7 -10.62 -1.03 15.33
CA LYS A 7 -11.32 -2.02 14.50
C LYS A 7 -11.73 -3.28 15.27
N ARG A 8 -11.34 -3.40 16.55
CA ARG A 8 -11.60 -4.56 17.41
C ARG A 8 -12.58 -4.16 18.51
N ARG A 9 -13.56 -5.03 18.81
CA ARG A 9 -14.55 -4.78 19.87
C ARG A 9 -13.91 -4.67 21.26
N GLN A 10 -12.87 -5.46 21.51
CA GLN A 10 -12.09 -5.43 22.75
C GLN A 10 -10.62 -5.51 22.36
N ALA A 11 -9.91 -4.40 22.53
CA ALA A 11 -8.47 -4.35 22.31
C ALA A 11 -7.77 -4.20 23.67
N PRO A 12 -6.85 -5.11 24.03
CA PRO A 12 -6.17 -5.06 25.33
C PRO A 12 -5.21 -3.86 25.43
N GLN A 13 -4.75 -3.33 24.31
CA GLN A 13 -3.83 -2.21 24.22
C GLN A 13 -4.07 -1.39 22.93
N PRO A 14 -3.72 -0.10 22.92
CA PRO A 14 -3.81 0.70 21.72
C PRO A 14 -2.76 0.28 20.69
N VAL A 15 -3.18 0.13 19.43
CA VAL A 15 -2.28 -0.16 18.30
C VAL A 15 -2.43 0.94 17.27
N PHE A 16 -1.32 1.58 16.91
CA PHE A 16 -1.29 2.64 15.92
C PHE A 16 -0.54 2.17 14.67
N VAL A 17 -1.02 2.63 13.52
CA VAL A 17 -0.34 2.47 12.23
C VAL A 17 0.03 3.85 11.71
N LEU A 18 1.31 4.04 11.43
CA LEU A 18 1.87 5.26 10.86
C LEU A 18 2.32 4.98 9.43
N HIS A 19 1.89 5.84 8.51
CA HIS A 19 2.42 5.86 7.16
C HIS A 19 3.28 7.12 7.03
N SER A 20 4.44 6.97 6.42
CA SER A 20 5.25 8.10 5.99
C SER A 20 4.69 8.73 4.73
N SER A 21 5.30 9.84 4.28
CA SER A 21 5.16 10.26 2.90
C SER A 21 5.91 9.31 1.96
N ALA A 22 5.57 9.36 0.66
CA ALA A 22 6.30 8.64 -0.38
C ALA A 22 7.76 9.11 -0.50
N SER A 23 8.03 10.41 -0.35
CA SER A 23 9.37 10.98 -0.39
C SER A 23 10.27 10.44 0.73
N PHE A 24 9.74 10.33 1.94
CA PHE A 24 10.47 9.74 3.07
C PHE A 24 10.76 8.26 2.84
N ALA A 25 9.75 7.50 2.37
CA ALA A 25 9.94 6.08 2.06
C ALA A 25 11.03 5.86 0.99
N GLN A 26 11.12 6.74 -0.01
CA GLN A 26 12.16 6.69 -1.04
C GLN A 26 13.57 6.96 -0.49
N GLN A 27 13.70 7.86 0.49
CA GLN A 27 14.98 8.16 1.13
C GLN A 27 15.53 6.98 1.95
N HIS A 28 14.64 6.17 2.52
CA HIS A 28 14.96 4.99 3.35
C HIS A 28 14.76 3.67 2.60
N LEU A 29 14.73 3.70 1.27
CA LEU A 29 14.36 2.54 0.44
C LEU A 29 15.37 1.40 0.53
N GLU A 30 16.66 1.74 0.67
CA GLU A 30 17.77 0.80 0.70
C GLU A 30 18.39 0.64 2.09
N ASP A 31 17.80 1.26 3.12
CA ASP A 31 18.26 1.10 4.50
C ASP A 31 18.19 -0.38 4.91
N GLU A 32 19.27 -0.88 5.49
CA GLU A 32 19.32 -2.24 6.05
C GLU A 32 18.50 -2.33 7.34
N ASP A 33 18.62 -1.32 8.22
CA ASP A 33 17.84 -1.19 9.45
C ASP A 33 16.81 -0.05 9.34
N LEU A 34 15.54 -0.42 9.47
CA LEU A 34 14.41 0.52 9.40
C LEU A 34 13.98 1.06 10.78
N GLN A 35 14.55 0.58 11.88
CA GLN A 35 14.19 1.03 13.23
C GLN A 35 14.38 2.55 13.41
N PRO A 36 15.49 3.19 12.96
CA PRO A 36 15.65 4.64 13.07
C PRO A 36 14.58 5.42 12.31
N ALA A 37 14.20 4.96 11.11
CA ALA A 37 13.14 5.58 10.32
C ALA A 37 11.78 5.47 11.02
N GLY A 38 11.47 4.30 11.60
CA GLY A 38 10.28 4.10 12.43
C GLY A 38 10.23 5.02 13.64
N GLN A 39 11.34 5.12 14.38
CA GLN A 39 11.44 5.99 15.54
C GLN A 39 11.26 7.47 15.17
N TYR A 40 11.81 7.89 14.02
CA TYR A 40 11.59 9.24 13.49
C TYR A 40 10.10 9.51 13.26
N LEU A 41 9.38 8.58 12.60
CA LEU A 41 7.94 8.72 12.37
C LEU A 41 7.15 8.77 13.69
N LEU A 42 7.52 7.96 14.70
CA LEU A 42 6.93 8.02 16.04
C LEU A 42 7.16 9.38 16.70
N ASN A 43 8.37 9.93 16.64
CA ASN A 43 8.69 11.24 17.20
C ASN A 43 7.87 12.35 16.54
N CYS A 44 7.71 12.31 15.21
CA CYS A 44 6.85 13.24 14.49
C CYS A 44 5.39 13.14 14.94
N ALA A 45 4.87 11.91 15.03
CA ALA A 45 3.52 11.62 15.50
C ALA A 45 3.29 12.12 16.95
N ALA A 46 4.19 11.80 17.87
CA ALA A 46 4.14 12.21 19.27
C ALA A 46 4.10 13.74 19.41
N LYS A 47 4.93 14.45 18.63
CA LYS A 47 4.94 15.91 18.60
C LYS A 47 3.64 16.49 18.06
N GLN A 48 3.14 15.96 16.95
CA GLN A 48 1.91 16.44 16.30
C GLN A 48 0.68 16.25 17.19
N LEU A 49 0.59 15.12 17.88
CA LEU A 49 -0.53 14.79 18.77
C LEU A 49 -0.34 15.26 20.22
N ARG A 50 0.77 15.93 20.53
CA ARG A 50 1.14 16.33 21.90
C ARG A 50 1.04 15.15 22.88
N SER A 51 1.50 13.98 22.43
CA SER A 51 1.37 12.70 23.12
C SER A 51 2.76 12.07 23.27
N PRO A 52 3.56 12.49 24.26
CA PRO A 52 4.95 12.05 24.41
C PRO A 52 5.11 10.54 24.61
N TRP A 53 4.11 9.89 25.22
CA TRP A 53 4.11 8.45 25.47
C TRP A 53 4.21 7.58 24.20
N LEU A 54 3.87 8.13 23.02
CA LEU A 54 3.97 7.41 21.75
C LEU A 54 5.42 7.07 21.35
N VAL A 55 6.44 7.75 21.90
CA VAL A 55 7.84 7.54 21.50
C VAL A 55 8.47 6.29 22.11
N THR A 56 7.80 5.64 23.07
CA THR A 56 8.27 4.45 23.79
C THR A 56 7.19 3.35 23.78
N PRO A 57 6.84 2.77 22.61
CA PRO A 57 5.88 1.68 22.57
C PRO A 57 6.48 0.39 23.15
N GLU A 58 5.62 -0.48 23.70
CA GLU A 58 6.03 -1.83 24.13
C GLU A 58 6.52 -2.68 22.95
N PHE A 59 6.00 -2.42 21.75
CA PHE A 59 6.38 -3.09 20.51
C PHE A 59 6.33 -2.12 19.32
N MET A 60 7.37 -2.15 18.48
CA MET A 60 7.41 -1.43 17.20
C MET A 60 7.83 -2.38 16.09
N GLN A 61 7.10 -2.33 14.98
CA GLN A 61 7.47 -2.98 13.73
C GLN A 61 7.42 -1.95 12.61
N VAL A 62 8.44 -1.96 11.76
CA VAL A 62 8.52 -1.14 10.57
C VAL A 62 8.45 -2.05 9.35
N HIS A 63 7.60 -1.70 8.40
CA HIS A 63 7.47 -2.43 7.14
C HIS A 63 7.69 -1.47 5.97
N ARG A 64 8.45 -1.92 4.97
CA ARG A 64 8.75 -1.16 3.75
C ARG A 64 8.01 -1.74 2.55
N TRP A 65 7.02 -1.00 2.08
CA TRP A 65 6.26 -1.30 0.86
C TRP A 65 6.93 -0.64 -0.35
N ARG A 66 7.89 -1.32 -0.99
CA ARG A 66 8.64 -0.77 -2.15
C ARG A 66 7.73 -0.36 -3.32
N TYR A 67 6.64 -1.10 -3.52
CA TYR A 67 5.66 -0.88 -4.58
C TYR A 67 4.29 -0.52 -4.01
N ALA A 68 4.25 0.44 -3.08
CA ALA A 68 3.02 0.82 -2.38
C ALA A 68 1.99 1.50 -3.30
N PHE A 69 2.46 2.36 -4.21
CA PHE A 69 1.62 3.08 -5.16
C PHE A 69 2.34 3.21 -6.51
N PRO A 70 1.63 3.00 -7.64
CA PRO A 70 2.16 3.30 -8.96
C PRO A 70 2.35 4.82 -9.12
N GLN A 71 3.53 5.25 -9.58
CA GLN A 71 3.81 6.66 -9.89
C GLN A 71 3.23 7.09 -11.24
N GLN A 72 3.19 6.15 -12.19
CA GLN A 72 2.68 6.34 -13.55
C GLN A 72 1.70 5.20 -13.84
N PRO A 73 0.44 5.31 -13.39
CA PRO A 73 -0.54 4.29 -13.68
C PRO A 73 -0.84 4.23 -15.17
N LEU A 74 -1.13 3.03 -15.66
CA LEU A 74 -1.64 2.81 -17.00
C LEU A 74 -3.05 3.42 -17.10
N SER A 75 -3.34 4.13 -18.18
CA SER A 75 -4.66 4.76 -18.38
C SER A 75 -5.76 3.71 -18.62
N GLU A 76 -5.38 2.58 -19.20
CA GLU A 76 -6.24 1.45 -19.51
C GLU A 76 -6.47 0.55 -18.29
N ASP A 77 -7.64 -0.09 -18.24
CA ASP A 77 -8.02 -1.02 -17.17
C ASP A 77 -7.17 -2.29 -17.15
N TYR A 78 -6.49 -2.65 -18.23
CA TYR A 78 -5.61 -3.82 -18.28
C TYR A 78 -4.61 -3.66 -19.44
N LEU A 79 -3.54 -4.45 -19.41
CA LEU A 79 -2.58 -4.55 -20.50
C LEU A 79 -2.70 -5.91 -21.19
N PHE A 80 -2.99 -5.92 -22.49
CA PHE A 80 -3.02 -7.14 -23.30
C PHE A 80 -1.71 -7.29 -24.08
N ALA A 81 -0.88 -8.25 -23.68
CA ALA A 81 0.41 -8.51 -24.31
C ALA A 81 0.27 -9.41 -25.55
N LYS A 82 0.19 -8.79 -26.73
CA LYS A 82 0.29 -9.51 -28.02
C LYS A 82 1.74 -9.84 -28.36
N PRO A 83 2.04 -11.02 -28.94
CA PRO A 83 1.12 -12.08 -29.37
C PRO A 83 0.82 -13.14 -28.30
N LEU A 84 1.31 -12.98 -27.07
CA LEU A 84 1.35 -14.02 -26.04
C LEU A 84 -0.01 -14.43 -25.46
N LYS A 85 -1.11 -13.76 -25.84
CA LYS A 85 -2.46 -13.92 -25.25
C LYS A 85 -2.44 -13.83 -23.72
N LEU A 86 -1.58 -12.96 -23.19
CA LEU A 86 -1.45 -12.69 -21.76
C LEU A 86 -2.15 -11.37 -21.44
N VAL A 87 -2.93 -11.36 -20.35
CA VAL A 87 -3.57 -10.15 -19.83
C VAL A 87 -2.98 -9.85 -18.46
N CYS A 88 -2.42 -8.66 -18.31
CA CYS A 88 -1.90 -8.15 -17.05
C CYS A 88 -2.91 -7.17 -16.46
N CYS A 89 -3.18 -7.31 -15.17
CA CYS A 89 -4.09 -6.47 -14.41
C CYS A 89 -3.47 -6.12 -13.05
N GLY A 90 -3.96 -5.07 -12.42
CA GLY A 90 -3.52 -4.65 -11.10
C GLY A 90 -4.02 -3.26 -10.73
N ASP A 91 -3.67 -2.82 -9.53
CA ASP A 91 -3.94 -1.48 -9.02
C ASP A 91 -3.29 -0.38 -9.86
N TRP A 92 -2.23 -0.71 -10.61
CA TRP A 92 -1.54 0.16 -11.55
C TRP A 92 -2.26 0.35 -12.90
N CYS A 93 -3.40 -0.30 -13.12
CA CYS A 93 -4.24 -0.13 -14.30
C CYS A 93 -5.48 0.70 -13.98
N GLY A 94 -5.75 1.75 -14.76
CA GLY A 94 -6.91 2.65 -14.60
C GLY A 94 -6.85 3.58 -13.39
N GLY A 95 -5.81 3.50 -12.55
CA GLY A 95 -5.66 4.32 -11.36
C GLY A 95 -4.57 3.80 -10.42
N ASN A 96 -4.74 4.01 -9.12
CA ASN A 96 -3.74 3.62 -8.11
C ASN A 96 -4.36 3.24 -6.74
N LEU A 97 -5.63 2.85 -6.75
CA LEU A 97 -6.40 2.49 -5.55
C LEU A 97 -6.96 1.08 -5.67
N VAL A 98 -7.52 0.58 -4.57
CA VAL A 98 -8.11 -0.76 -4.49
C VAL A 98 -9.25 -0.93 -5.50
N GLU A 99 -10.04 0.12 -5.73
CA GLU A 99 -11.13 0.13 -6.71
C GLU A 99 -10.61 -0.09 -8.13
N SER A 100 -9.50 0.56 -8.50
CA SER A 100 -8.84 0.37 -9.79
C SER A 100 -8.30 -1.06 -9.93
N ALA A 101 -7.73 -1.63 -8.88
CA ALA A 101 -7.26 -3.01 -8.88
C ALA A 101 -8.40 -4.00 -9.14
N LEU A 102 -9.54 -3.80 -8.48
CA LEU A 102 -10.73 -4.63 -8.65
C LEU A 102 -11.29 -4.50 -10.07
N GLN A 103 -11.48 -3.27 -10.55
CA GLN A 103 -11.98 -2.99 -11.89
C GLN A 103 -11.06 -3.59 -12.96
N SER A 104 -9.75 -3.42 -12.80
CA SER A 104 -8.73 -3.99 -13.68
C SER A 104 -8.84 -5.51 -13.80
N GLY A 105 -8.97 -6.20 -12.67
CA GLY A 105 -9.14 -7.65 -12.64
C GLY A 105 -10.41 -8.13 -13.35
N LEU A 106 -11.53 -7.40 -13.19
CA LEU A 106 -12.79 -7.72 -13.87
C LEU A 106 -12.69 -7.50 -15.39
N SER A 107 -12.08 -6.39 -15.81
CA SER A 107 -11.86 -6.09 -17.23
C SER A 107 -10.94 -7.15 -17.87
N ALA A 108 -9.86 -7.55 -17.19
CA ALA A 108 -8.96 -8.58 -17.67
C ALA A 108 -9.63 -9.97 -17.80
N ALA A 109 -10.45 -10.36 -16.83
CA ALA A 109 -11.20 -11.62 -16.90
C ALA A 109 -12.21 -11.64 -18.07
N THR A 110 -12.80 -10.48 -18.38
CA THR A 110 -13.71 -10.31 -19.52
C THR A 110 -12.96 -10.47 -20.84
N GLU A 111 -11.79 -9.85 -20.99
CA GLU A 111 -10.95 -9.97 -22.18
C GLU A 111 -10.41 -11.39 -22.39
N LEU A 112 -9.99 -12.07 -21.33
CA LEU A 112 -9.57 -13.47 -21.42
C LEU A 112 -10.70 -14.37 -21.93
N ARG A 113 -11.93 -14.12 -21.46
CA ARG A 113 -13.11 -14.90 -21.89
C ARG A 113 -13.39 -14.73 -23.37
N SER A 114 -13.39 -13.50 -23.88
CA SER A 114 -13.63 -13.21 -25.31
C SER A 114 -12.50 -13.72 -26.20
N SER A 115 -11.25 -13.68 -25.74
CA SER A 115 -10.07 -14.09 -26.52
C SER A 115 -9.83 -15.61 -26.57
N ILE A 116 -10.36 -16.40 -25.62
CA ILE A 116 -10.13 -17.87 -25.54
C ILE A 116 -11.33 -18.68 -26.05
N LEU A 117 -12.55 -18.18 -25.91
CA LEU A 117 -13.76 -18.83 -26.43
C LEU A 117 -14.36 -17.95 -27.53
N PRO A 118 -13.97 -18.14 -28.82
CA PRO A 118 -14.73 -17.53 -29.90
C PRO A 118 -16.13 -18.14 -29.87
N VAL A 119 -17.13 -17.31 -29.59
CA VAL A 119 -18.54 -17.65 -29.84
C VAL A 119 -18.74 -17.81 -31.35
#